data_AF-A0A0D6MJC4-F1
#
_entry.id   AF-A0A0D6MJC4-F1
#
_cell.length_a   1.000
_cell.length_b   1.000
_cell.length_c   1.000
_cell.angle_alpha   90.00
_cell.angle_beta   90.00
_cell.angle_gamma   90.00
#
_symmetry.space_group_name_H-M   'P 1'
#
loop_
_entity.id
_entity.type
_entity.pdbx_description
1 polymer ?
#
loop_
_entity_poly.entity_id
_entity_poly.type
_entity_poly.pdbx_seq_one_letter_code
_entity_poly.pdbx_strand_id
1 'polypeptide(L)'
;MHASTREPSSPFHASEIRELAERFGKAATLCVGLAAENQHDELVDASAELILILRRIWRIRHVAPEEVWTELDHRLQLGTLLLRLQQDARRLPRRGKGHWHPGSTKLP
;
A
#
# COMPACT_ATOMS: atom_id res chain seq x y z
N MET A 1 -15.55 -18.70 13.76
CA MET A 1 -15.95 -17.28 13.91
C MET A 1 -15.37 -16.75 15.20
N HIS A 2 -14.18 -16.13 15.18
CA HIS A 2 -13.65 -15.46 16.36
C HIS A 2 -14.23 -14.04 16.42
N ALA A 3 -15.06 -13.79 17.42
CA ALA A 3 -15.55 -12.44 17.71
C ALA A 3 -14.35 -11.56 18.07
N SER A 4 -14.05 -10.59 17.21
CA SER A 4 -13.04 -9.58 17.48
C SER A 4 -13.63 -8.58 18.47
N THR A 5 -13.48 -8.87 19.76
CA THR A 5 -13.83 -7.95 20.85
C THR A 5 -12.93 -6.72 20.72
N ARG A 6 -13.45 -5.64 20.13
CA ARG A 6 -12.79 -4.33 20.18
C ARG A 6 -12.82 -3.87 21.63
N GLU A 7 -11.71 -4.00 22.34
CA GLU A 7 -11.59 -3.36 23.65
C GLU A 7 -11.81 -1.85 23.50
N PRO A 8 -12.53 -1.22 24.46
CA PRO A 8 -12.72 0.21 24.45
C PRO A 8 -11.35 0.90 24.58
N SER A 9 -10.98 1.73 23.61
CA SER A 9 -9.73 2.46 23.62
C SER A 9 -9.69 3.44 24.80
N SER A 10 -8.68 3.31 25.65
CA SER A 10 -8.46 4.20 26.79
C SER A 10 -8.42 5.68 26.34
N PRO A 11 -9.04 6.62 27.10
CA PRO A 11 -9.03 8.05 26.80
C PRO A 11 -7.62 8.62 26.57
N PHE A 12 -6.61 8.05 27.25
CA PHE A 12 -5.20 8.43 27.09
C PHE A 12 -4.66 8.12 25.68
N HIS A 13 -5.02 6.97 25.13
CA HIS A 13 -4.63 6.59 23.77
C HIS A 13 -5.30 7.52 22.74
N ALA A 14 -6.53 7.95 22.99
CA ALA A 14 -7.23 8.87 22.09
C ALA A 14 -6.57 10.26 22.04
N SER A 15 -6.11 10.80 23.17
CA SER A 15 -5.36 12.07 23.19
C SER A 15 -4.00 11.95 22.50
N GLU A 16 -3.25 10.88 22.75
CA GLU A 16 -1.94 10.66 22.11
C GLU A 16 -2.09 10.47 20.59
N ILE A 17 -3.10 9.70 20.15
CA ILE A 17 -3.39 9.53 18.71
C ILE A 17 -3.73 10.86 18.06
N ARG A 18 -4.50 11.73 18.72
CA ARG A 18 -4.86 13.05 18.15
C ARG A 18 -3.63 13.94 17.97
N GLU A 19 -2.75 13.99 18.97
CA GLU A 19 -1.48 14.73 18.86
C GLU A 19 -0.61 14.17 17.71
N LEU A 20 -0.50 12.85 17.60
CA LEU A 20 0.25 12.21 16.52
C LEU A 20 -0.39 12.45 15.15
N ALA A 21 -1.71 12.53 15.06
CA ALA A 21 -2.42 12.85 13.81
C ALA A 21 -2.14 14.29 13.34
N GLU A 22 -2.10 15.25 14.27
CA GLU A 22 -1.72 16.64 13.95
C GLU A 22 -0.27 16.73 13.47
N ARG A 23 0.65 16.02 14.15
CA ARG A 23 2.06 15.94 13.72
C ARG A 23 2.21 15.27 12.37
N PHE A 24 1.47 14.18 12.14
CA PHE A 24 1.46 13.46 10.87
C PHE A 24 1.01 14.36 9.72
N GLY A 25 -0.08 15.12 9.91
CA GLY A 25 -0.57 16.06 8.92
C GLY A 25 0.47 17.13 8.56
N LYS A 26 1.11 17.73 9.56
CA LYS A 26 2.18 18.72 9.35
C LYS A 26 3.38 18.13 8.59
N ALA A 27 3.85 16.95 8.99
CA ALA A 27 4.96 16.27 8.33
C ALA A 27 4.62 15.90 6.88
N ALA A 28 3.39 15.46 6.61
CA ALA A 28 2.93 15.13 5.26
C ALA A 28 2.90 16.39 4.36
N THR A 29 2.38 17.51 4.87
CA THR A 29 2.39 18.80 4.15
C THR A 29 3.81 19.25 3.86
N LEU A 30 4.74 19.11 4.82
CA LEU A 30 6.15 19.45 4.63
C LEU A 30 6.78 18.61 3.51
N CYS A 31 6.58 17.29 3.51
CA CYS A 31 7.11 16.42 2.44
C CYS A 31 6.65 16.88 1.05
N VAL A 32 5.37 17.22 0.90
CA VAL A 32 4.84 17.71 -0.38
C VAL A 32 5.46 19.04 -0.79
N GLY A 33 5.65 19.97 0.16
CA GLY A 33 6.32 21.24 -0.10
C GLY A 33 7.77 21.06 -0.56
N LEU A 34 8.55 20.25 0.16
CA LEU A 34 9.94 19.95 -0.17
C LEU A 34 10.07 19.26 -1.53
N ALA A 35 9.15 18.35 -1.87
CA ALA A 35 9.09 17.73 -3.18
C ALA A 35 8.81 18.75 -4.31
N ALA A 36 7.92 19.72 -4.07
CA ALA A 36 7.64 20.78 -5.04
C ALA A 36 8.83 21.72 -5.27
N GLU A 37 9.67 21.90 -4.26
CA GLU A 37 10.86 22.75 -4.30
C GLU A 37 12.14 22.01 -4.73
N ASN A 38 12.05 20.71 -5.04
CA ASN A 38 13.19 19.83 -5.38
C ASN A 38 14.27 19.76 -4.27
N GLN A 39 13.87 19.88 -3.01
CA GLN A 39 14.77 19.73 -1.85
C GLN A 39 14.90 18.25 -1.49
N HIS A 40 15.84 17.54 -2.14
CA HIS A 40 15.92 16.07 -2.06
C HIS A 40 16.28 15.56 -0.67
N ASP A 41 17.34 16.10 -0.05
CA ASP A 41 17.85 15.59 1.23
C ASP A 41 16.84 15.86 2.34
N GLU A 42 16.28 17.07 2.37
CA GLU A 42 15.23 17.46 3.31
C GLU A 42 13.96 16.62 3.12
N LEU A 43 13.61 16.27 1.87
CA LEU A 43 12.47 15.40 1.58
C LEU A 43 12.68 14.00 2.16
N VAL A 44 13.90 13.44 2.06
CA VAL A 44 14.22 12.13 2.64
C VAL A 44 14.05 12.17 4.15
N ASP A 45 14.60 13.20 4.82
CA ASP A 45 14.50 13.37 6.26
C ASP A 45 13.06 13.56 6.73
N ALA A 46 12.30 14.43 6.06
CA ALA A 46 10.89 14.67 6.38
C ALA A 46 10.03 13.41 6.17
N SER A 47 10.32 12.64 5.12
CA SER A 47 9.63 11.38 4.84
C SER A 47 9.92 10.33 5.92
N ALA A 48 11.16 10.26 6.41
CA ALA A 48 11.53 9.36 7.49
C ALA A 48 10.77 9.70 8.80
N GLU A 49 10.70 10.98 9.18
CA GLU A 49 9.94 11.43 10.35
C GLU A 49 8.44 11.09 10.22
N LEU A 50 7.86 11.27 9.02
CA LEU A 50 6.48 10.89 8.74
C LEU A 50 6.21 9.40 9.03
N ILE A 51 7.12 8.52 8.60
CA ILE A 51 7.04 7.08 8.87
C ILE A 51 7.22 6.77 10.36
N LEU A 52 8.11 7.47 11.06
CA LEU A 52 8.28 7.29 12.51
C LEU A 52 7.01 7.66 13.29
N ILE A 53 6.31 8.71 12.89
CA ILE A 53 5.00 9.08 13.47
C ILE A 53 3.97 7.96 13.23
N LEU A 54 3.90 7.41 12.02
CA LEU A 54 3.01 6.27 11.72
C LEU A 54 3.33 5.04 12.55
N ARG A 55 4.61 4.69 12.71
CA ARG A 55 5.03 3.57 13.57
C ARG A 55 4.56 3.74 15.01
N ARG A 56 4.56 4.97 15.53
CA ARG A 56 4.03 5.25 16.88
C ARG A 56 2.53 5.02 16.97
N ILE A 57 1.77 5.45 15.94
CA ILE A 57 0.33 5.17 15.84
C ILE A 57 0.06 3.66 15.79
N TRP A 58 0.80 2.91 14.96
CA TRP A 58 0.67 1.46 14.84
C TRP A 58 0.89 0.76 16.18
N ARG A 59 1.95 1.15 16.90
CA ARG A 59 2.24 0.62 18.25
C ARG A 59 1.08 0.84 19.22
N ILE A 60 0.50 2.04 19.24
CA ILE A 60 -0.66 2.38 20.09
C ILE A 60 -1.89 1.52 19.73
N ARG A 61 -1.99 1.11 18.47
CA ARG A 61 -3.10 0.30 17.93
C ARG A 61 -2.79 -1.19 17.86
N HIS A 62 -1.65 -1.64 18.41
CA HIS A 62 -1.19 -3.03 18.36
C HIS A 62 -1.08 -3.59 16.93
N VAL A 63 -0.74 -2.74 15.96
CA VAL A 63 -0.41 -3.16 14.60
C VAL A 63 1.09 -3.35 14.50
N ALA A 64 1.54 -4.55 14.12
CA ALA A 64 2.96 -4.79 13.93
C ALA A 64 3.45 -4.09 12.64
N PRO A 65 4.61 -3.40 12.66
CA PRO A 65 5.17 -2.79 11.46
C PRO A 65 5.33 -3.76 10.29
N GLU A 66 5.66 -5.01 10.59
CA GLU A 66 5.84 -6.10 9.62
C GLU A 66 4.55 -6.39 8.84
N GLU A 67 3.38 -6.29 9.48
CA GLU A 67 2.09 -6.44 8.82
C GLU A 67 1.88 -5.35 7.76
N VAL A 68 2.25 -4.11 8.08
CA VAL A 68 2.12 -2.97 7.15
C VAL A 68 3.13 -3.08 6.00
N TRP A 69 4.38 -3.47 6.29
CA TRP A 69 5.39 -3.66 5.27
C TRP A 69 5.07 -4.80 4.30
N THR A 70 4.54 -5.91 4.82
CA THR A 70 4.05 -7.02 4.00
C THR A 70 2.93 -6.57 3.07
N GLU A 71 1.97 -5.80 3.58
CA GLU A 71 0.88 -5.26 2.76
C GLU A 71 1.37 -4.27 1.68
N LEU A 72 2.33 -3.40 2.00
CA LEU A 72 2.92 -2.51 1.00
C LEU A 72 3.64 -3.29 -0.11
N ASP A 73 4.43 -4.29 0.25
CA ASP A 73 5.09 -5.18 -0.71
C ASP A 73 4.08 -5.88 -1.62
N HIS A 74 3.01 -6.46 -1.05
CA HIS A 74 1.93 -7.06 -1.82
C HIS A 74 1.29 -6.08 -2.83
N ARG A 75 1.02 -4.83 -2.43
CA ARG A 75 0.45 -3.81 -3.32
C ARG A 75 1.40 -3.45 -4.47
N LEU A 76 2.69 -3.33 -4.20
CA LEU A 76 3.71 -3.04 -5.22
C LEU A 76 3.86 -4.21 -6.22
N GLN A 77 3.82 -5.44 -5.72
CA GLN A 77 3.85 -6.64 -6.55
C GLN A 77 2.61 -6.74 -7.45
N LEU A 78 1.42 -6.51 -6.90
CA LEU A 78 0.17 -6.49 -7.68
C LEU A 78 0.18 -5.42 -8.77
N GLY A 79 0.65 -4.20 -8.46
CA GLY A 79 0.81 -3.14 -9.45
C GLY A 79 1.74 -3.55 -10.60
N THR A 80 2.85 -4.20 -10.26
CA THR A 80 3.83 -4.72 -11.24
C THR A 80 3.22 -5.81 -12.12
N LEU A 81 2.46 -6.75 -11.54
CA LEU A 81 1.80 -7.83 -12.27
C LEU A 81 0.74 -7.30 -13.23
N LEU A 82 -0.11 -6.37 -12.79
CA LEU A 82 -1.12 -5.75 -13.65
C LEU A 82 -0.49 -5.03 -14.84
N LEU A 83 0.62 -4.31 -14.62
CA LEU A 83 1.34 -3.64 -15.68
C LEU A 83 1.87 -4.65 -16.72
N ARG A 84 2.43 -5.78 -16.27
CA ARG A 84 2.91 -6.85 -17.17
C ARG A 84 1.77 -7.46 -17.98
N LEU A 85 0.65 -7.80 -17.34
CA LEU A 85 -0.54 -8.32 -18.03
C LEU A 85 -1.07 -7.35 -19.09
N GLN A 86 -1.11 -6.04 -18.78
CA GLN A 86 -1.51 -5.02 -19.75
C GLN A 86 -0.55 -4.91 -20.94
N GLN A 87 0.76 -5.03 -20.70
CA GLN A 87 1.77 -5.02 -21.76
C GLN A 87 1.67 -6.28 -22.64
N ASP A 88 1.47 -7.45 -22.04
CA ASP A 88 1.31 -8.72 -22.78
C ASP A 88 0.01 -8.74 -23.59
N ALA A 89 -1.10 -8.23 -23.04
CA ALA A 89 -2.36 -8.07 -23.76
C ALA A 89 -2.23 -7.14 -24.99
N ARG A 90 -1.38 -6.10 -24.91
CA ARG A 90 -1.08 -5.21 -26.05
C ARG A 90 -0.12 -5.84 -27.07
N ARG A 91 0.72 -6.78 -26.64
CA ARG A 91 1.72 -7.46 -27.49
C ARG A 91 1.17 -8.68 -28.20
N LEU A 92 0.05 -9.26 -27.75
CA LEU A 92 -0.64 -10.31 -28.48
C LEU A 92 -1.07 -9.75 -29.85
N PRO A 93 -0.58 -10.30 -30.98
CA PRO A 93 -1.13 -9.94 -32.28
C PRO A 93 -2.63 -10.26 -32.23
N ARG A 94 -3.47 -9.42 -32.86
CA ARG A 94 -4.87 -9.76 -33.19
C ARG A 94 -4.84 -10.98 -34.12
N ARG A 95 -4.55 -12.16 -33.59
CA ARG A 95 -4.62 -13.42 -34.30
C ARG A 95 -6.11 -13.58 -34.55
N GLY A 96 -6.50 -13.30 -35.79
CA GLY A 96 -7.88 -13.24 -36.23
C GLY A 96 -8.65 -14.46 -35.72
N LYS A 97 -9.91 -14.23 -35.37
CA LYS A 97 -10.94 -15.22 -34.99
C LYS A 97 -10.60 -16.62 -35.49
N GLY A 98 -9.87 -17.39 -34.68
CA GLY A 98 -9.67 -18.81 -34.89
C GLY A 98 -10.90 -19.49 -34.33
N HIS A 99 -11.81 -19.88 -35.21
CA HIS A 99 -13.02 -20.64 -34.91
C HIS A 99 -12.63 -21.86 -34.06
N TRP A 100 -13.06 -21.89 -32.80
CA TRP A 100 -12.89 -23.05 -31.94
C TRP A 100 -13.85 -24.14 -32.46
N HIS A 101 -13.31 -25.19 -33.07
CA HIS A 101 -14.07 -26.37 -33.48
C HIS A 101 -13.81 -27.51 -32.48
N PRO A 102 -14.80 -27.90 -31.64
CA PRO A 102 -14.70 -29.11 -30.83
C PRO A 102 -14.98 -30.31 -31.72
N GLY A 103 -13.95 -30.81 -32.40
CA GLY A 103 -14.11 -31.92 -33.34
C GLY A 103 -12.78 -32.49 -33.80
N SER A 104 -11.99 -33.02 -32.87
CA SER A 104 -10.93 -33.99 -33.19
C SER A 104 -10.51 -34.66 -31.87
N THR A 105 -11.22 -35.70 -31.44
CA THR A 105 -10.95 -37.12 -31.74
C THR A 105 -9.81 -37.69 -30.90
N LYS A 106 -10.25 -38.57 -29.98
CA LYS A 106 -9.54 -39.67 -29.30
C LYS A 106 -8.51 -39.29 -28.22
N LEU A 107 -8.89 -39.58 -26.98
CA LEU A 107 -7.98 -40.11 -25.97
C LEU A 107 -8.34 -41.61 -25.79
N PRO A 108 -7.33 -42.49 -25.63
CA PRO A 108 -7.48 -43.94 -25.53
C PRO A 108 -8.10 -44.41 -24.21
#